data_AF-A0A7X7X870-F1
#
_entry.id   AF-A0A7X7X870-F1
#
_cell.length_a   1.000
_cell.length_b   1.000
_cell.length_c   1.000
_cell.angle_alpha   90.00
_cell.angle_beta   90.00
_cell.angle_gamma   90.00
#
_symmetry.space_group_name_H-M   'P 1'
#
loop_
_entity.id
_entity.type
_entity.pdbx_description
1 polymer ?
#
loop_
_entity_poly.entity_id
_entity_poly.type
_entity_poly.pdbx_seq_one_letter_code
_entity_poly.pdbx_strand_id
1 'polypeptide(L)' 'MQTVKLSNGREITVDIGRISVREYRALFNPEQKQDDEDSTLAKVAGLAVDELLDLSQPDYRRIITAMLADAKQPLDADPS' A
#
# COMPACT_ATOMS: atom_id res chain seq x y z
N MET A 1 -0.91 -8.87 5.08
CA MET A 1 -1.23 -7.74 5.97
C MET A 1 -0.04 -7.33 6.85
N GLN A 2 0.26 -6.03 6.96
CA GLN A 2 1.27 -5.42 7.85
C GLN A 2 0.68 -4.21 8.59
N THR A 3 1.02 -4.03 9.87
CA THR A 3 0.65 -2.83 10.64
C THR A 3 1.77 -1.79 10.56
N VAL A 4 1.41 -0.54 10.25
CA VAL A 4 2.34 0.58 10.16
C VAL A 4 1.92 1.68 11.14
N LYS A 5 2.86 2.18 11.93
CA LYS A 5 2.67 3.35 12.79
C LYS A 5 3.16 4.61 12.09
N LEU A 6 2.26 5.59 11.94
CA LEU A 6 2.53 6.89 11.34
C LEU A 6 3.16 7.86 12.36
N SER A 7 3.73 8.97 11.90
CA SER A 7 4.40 9.93 12.80
C SER A 7 3.45 10.61 13.78
N ASN A 8 2.16 10.71 13.43
CA ASN A 8 1.11 11.22 14.32
C ASN A 8 0.63 10.20 15.37
N GLY A 9 1.21 8.99 15.39
CA GLY A 9 0.86 7.93 16.33
C GLY A 9 -0.31 7.04 15.89
N ARG A 10 -0.99 7.35 14.78
CA ARG A 10 -2.02 6.49 14.18
C ARG A 10 -1.39 5.20 13.67
N GLU A 11 -2.06 4.08 13.90
CA GLU A 11 -1.73 2.80 13.30
C GLU A 11 -2.67 2.52 12.14
N ILE A 12 -2.10 2.06 11.03
CA ILE A 12 -2.84 1.70 9.82
C ILE A 12 -2.49 0.28 9.41
N THR A 13 -3.43 -0.36 8.71
CA THR A 13 -3.28 -1.74 8.23
C THR A 13 -3.09 -1.72 6.72
N VAL A 14 -1.87 -2.05 6.31
CA VAL A 14 -1.49 -2.24 4.91
C VAL A 14 -1.80 -3.67 4.51
N ASP A 15 -2.56 -3.83 3.44
CA ASP A 15 -2.98 -5.15 2.95
C ASP A 15 -3.00 -5.16 1.42
N ILE A 16 -2.03 -5.87 0.83
CA ILE A 16 -1.95 -5.98 -0.62
C ILE A 16 -3.08 -6.84 -1.21
N GLY A 17 -3.75 -7.66 -0.39
CA GLY A 17 -4.91 -8.45 -0.79
C GLY A 17 -6.13 -7.61 -1.16
N ARG A 18 -6.13 -6.30 -0.87
CA ARG A 18 -7.23 -5.38 -1.22
C ARG A 18 -7.26 -4.97 -2.69
N ILE A 19 -6.17 -5.21 -3.42
CA ILE A 19 -6.06 -4.87 -4.84
C ILE A 19 -6.00 -6.12 -5.70
N SER A 20 -6.56 -6.02 -6.90
CA SER A 20 -6.47 -7.03 -7.94
C SER A 20 -5.10 -7.02 -8.61
N VAL A 21 -4.79 -8.09 -9.35
CA VAL A 21 -3.56 -8.16 -10.18
C VAL A 21 -3.51 -7.03 -11.21
N ARG A 22 -4.66 -6.56 -11.72
CA ARG A 22 -4.73 -5.43 -12.65
C ARG A 22 -4.25 -4.15 -11.99
N GLU A 23 -4.78 -3.84 -10.81
CA GLU A 23 -4.40 -2.68 -10.01
C GLU A 23 -2.91 -2.76 -9.60
N TYR A 24 -2.45 -3.94 -9.16
CA TYR A 24 -1.04 -4.15 -8.82
C TYR A 24 -0.09 -3.89 -9.99
N ARG A 25 -0.40 -4.42 -11.19
CA ARG A 25 0.42 -4.17 -12.39
C ARG A 25 0.39 -2.71 -12.81
N ALA A 26 -0.72 -2.01 -12.57
CA ALA A 26 -0.84 -0.60 -12.91
C ALA A 26 0.20 0.23 -12.14
N LEU A 27 0.47 -0.08 -10.85
CA LEU A 27 1.48 0.63 -10.02
C LEU A 27 2.89 0.71 -10.64
N PHE A 28 3.20 -0.09 -11.66
CA PHE A 28 4.49 -0.08 -12.37
C PHE A 28 4.38 0.48 -13.80
N ASN A 29 3.22 0.97 -14.20
CA ASN A 29 2.98 1.60 -15.48
C ASN A 29 3.31 3.10 -15.41
N PRO A 30 4.37 3.56 -16.10
CA PRO A 30 4.76 4.97 -16.07
C PRO A 30 3.73 5.91 -16.72
N GLU A 31 2.78 5.39 -17.51
CA GLU A 31 1.71 6.16 -18.14
C GLU A 31 0.43 6.19 -17.30
N GLN A 32 0.41 5.57 -16.12
CA GLN A 32 -0.75 5.61 -15.23
C GLN A 32 -1.01 7.06 -14.76
N LYS A 33 -2.28 7.43 -14.67
CA LYS A 33 -2.67 8.71 -14.07
C LYS A 33 -2.41 8.66 -12.57
N GLN A 34 -1.85 9.75 -12.04
CA GLN A 34 -1.56 9.87 -10.61
C GLN A 34 -2.78 9.56 -9.74
N ASP A 35 -3.97 10.10 -10.06
CA ASP A 35 -5.20 9.86 -9.30
C ASP A 35 -5.56 8.36 -9.19
N ASP A 36 -5.28 7.57 -10.24
CA ASP A 36 -5.53 6.13 -10.24
C ASP A 36 -4.51 5.40 -9.35
N GLU A 37 -3.27 5.87 -9.32
CA GLU A 37 -2.19 5.34 -8.46
C GLU A 37 -2.52 5.62 -7.00
N ASP A 38 -2.85 6.87 -6.68
CA ASP A 38 -3.22 7.33 -5.34
C ASP A 38 -4.45 6.55 -4.81
N SER A 39 -5.46 6.35 -5.66
CA SER A 39 -6.63 5.54 -5.30
C SER A 39 -6.28 4.09 -4.98
N THR A 40 -5.35 3.51 -5.74
CA THR A 40 -4.87 2.14 -5.52
C THR A 40 -4.11 2.03 -4.20
N LEU A 41 -3.20 2.97 -3.94
CA LEU A 41 -2.40 2.99 -2.71
C LEU A 41 -3.23 3.28 -1.47
N ALA A 42 -4.21 4.18 -1.55
CA ALA A 42 -5.15 4.46 -0.46
C ALA A 42 -5.96 3.21 -0.10
N LYS A 43 -6.40 2.44 -1.11
CA LYS A 43 -7.09 1.16 -0.92
C LYS A 43 -6.22 0.14 -0.20
N VAL A 44 -4.95 0.00 -0.59
CA VAL A 44 -3.96 -0.87 0.09
C VAL A 44 -3.77 -0.44 1.55
N ALA A 45 -3.61 0.85 1.82
CA ALA A 45 -3.38 1.39 3.16
C ALA A 45 -4.64 1.44 4.04
N GLY A 46 -5.84 1.31 3.45
CA GLY A 46 -7.11 1.45 4.18
C GLY A 46 -7.38 2.89 4.60
N LEU A 47 -6.97 3.84 3.77
CA LEU A 47 -7.14 5.28 3.97
C LEU A 47 -8.09 5.85 2.91
N ALA A 48 -8.67 7.01 3.18
CA ALA A 48 -9.20 7.83 2.10
C ALA A 48 -8.05 8.38 1.23
N VAL A 49 -8.34 8.71 -0.03
CA VAL A 49 -7.33 9.29 -0.94
C VAL A 49 -6.77 10.60 -0.38
N ASP A 50 -7.64 11.50 0.09
CA ASP A 50 -7.21 12.76 0.71
C ASP A 50 -6.32 12.52 1.94
N GLU A 51 -6.65 11.52 2.77
CA GLU A 51 -5.82 11.16 3.93
C GLU A 51 -4.44 10.65 3.53
N LEU A 52 -4.32 9.92 2.40
CA LEU A 52 -3.04 9.45 1.87
C LEU A 52 -2.20 10.63 1.37
N LEU A 53 -2.82 11.57 0.65
CA LEU A 53 -2.16 12.74 0.05
C LEU A 53 -1.70 13.76 1.10
N ASP A 54 -2.40 13.84 2.23
CA ASP A 54 -2.01 14.68 3.37
C ASP A 54 -0.87 14.08 4.22
N LEU A 55 -0.40 12.87 3.91
CA LEU A 55 0.72 12.25 4.65
C LEU A 55 2.04 12.97 4.39
N SER A 56 2.90 12.96 5.41
CA SER A 56 4.29 13.30 5.23
C SER A 56 4.99 12.29 4.30
N GLN A 57 5.96 12.74 3.50
CA GLN A 57 6.74 11.86 2.63
C GLN A 57 7.35 10.65 3.37
N PRO A 58 7.88 10.79 4.62
CA PRO A 58 8.32 9.64 5.40
C PRO A 58 7.21 8.63 5.73
N ASP A 59 5.99 9.08 6.06
CA ASP A 59 4.85 8.21 6.33
C ASP A 59 4.36 7.50 5.08
N TYR A 60 4.30 8.22 3.95
CA TYR A 60 4.05 7.62 2.65
C TYR A 60 5.08 6.51 2.34
N ARG A 61 6.37 6.77 2.57
CA ARG A 61 7.42 5.76 2.38
C ARG A 61 7.26 4.54 3.28
N ARG A 62 6.78 4.71 4.52
CA ARG A 62 6.47 3.59 5.42
C ARG A 62 5.37 2.69 4.85
N ILE A 63 4.32 3.29 4.27
CA ILE A 63 3.23 2.56 3.60
C ILE A 63 3.77 1.74 2.43
N ILE A 64 4.52 2.36 1.51
CA ILE A 64 5.09 1.67 0.35
C ILE A 64 6.01 0.52 0.78
N THR A 65 6.84 0.76 1.81
CA THR A 65 7.75 -0.26 2.35
C THR A 65 6.97 -1.45 2.90
N ALA A 66 5.89 -1.19 3.65
CA ALA A 66 5.04 -2.25 4.19
C ALA A 66 4.28 -3.00 3.09
N MET A 67 3.78 -2.32 2.05
CA MET A 67 3.11 -2.95 0.91
C MET A 67 4.06 -3.92 0.19
N LEU A 68 5.29 -3.49 -0.08
CA LEU A 68 6.29 -4.34 -0.75
C LEU A 68 6.78 -5.48 0.14
N ALA A 69 6.82 -5.29 1.47
CA ALA A 69 7.12 -6.37 2.41
C ALA A 69 5.98 -7.40 2.42
N ASP A 70 4.73 -6.94 2.38
CA ASP A 70 3.55 -7.79 2.33
C ASP A 70 3.49 -8.63 1.06
N ALA A 71 3.80 -8.01 -0.09
CA ALA A 71 3.88 -8.68 -1.39
C ALA A 71 4.90 -9.83 -1.44
N LYS A 72 5.90 -9.81 -0.55
CA LYS A 72 6.98 -10.80 -0.46
C LYS A 72 6.73 -11.86 0.60
N GLN A 73 5.66 -11.76 1.38
CA GLN A 73 5.29 -12.80 2.34
C GLN A 73 5.01 -14.11 1.57
N PRO A 74 5.43 -15.27 2.10
CA PRO A 74 5.03 -16.55 1.53
C PRO A 74 3.50 -16.67 1.52
N LEU A 75 2.94 -17.09 0.39
CA LEU A 75 1.54 -17.51 0.31
C LEU A 75 1.46 -18.93 0.87
N ASP A 76 0.57 -19.18 1.83
CA ASP A 76 0.32 -20.44 2.56
C ASP A 76 1.33 -21.58 2.32
N ALA A 77 2.13 -21.89 3.35
CA ALA A 77 2.98 -23.07 3.50
C ALA A 77 3.47 -23.68 2.18
N ASP A 78 4.56 -23.13 1.63
CA ASP A 78 5.44 -23.96 0.79
C ASP A 78 5.84 -25.16 1.68
N PRO A 79 5.44 -26.40 1.36
CA PRO A 79 5.78 -27.54 2.19
C PRO A 79 7.27 -27.80 2.00
N SER A 80 8.08 -27.24 2.89
CA SER A 80 9.48 -27.63 3.09
C SER A 80 9.58 -29.05 3.65
#